data_AF-A0A0B5IPS8-F1
#
_entry.id   AF-A0A0B5IPS8-F1
#
_cell.length_a   1.000
_cell.length_b   1.000
_cell.length_c   1.000
_cell.angle_alpha   90.00
_cell.angle_beta   90.00
_cell.angle_gamma   90.00
#
_symmetry.space_group_name_H-M   'P 1'
#
loop_
_entity.id
_entity.type
_entity.pdbx_description
1 polymer ?
#
loop_
_entity_poly.entity_id
_entity_poly.type
_entity_poly.pdbx_seq_one_letter_code
_entity_poly.pdbx_strand_id
1 'polypeptide(L)'
;ANSGIDTESCYPYTALDGSCHFKKTCIGATLTGYVDIPSGDEDALKQAVATVGPVSVAIDASNFSFQLYDGGIYDEPYCSSSLLDHGVLAIGYGTEDGQDYWLVKNSWGTSWGEDG
;
A
#
# COMPACT_ATOMS: atom_id res chain seq x y z
N ALA A 1 11.73 4.01 21.55
CA ALA A 1 11.69 3.55 20.15
C ALA A 1 11.79 2.03 20.11
N ASN A 2 10.98 1.37 19.27
CA ASN A 2 10.92 -0.09 19.19
C ASN A 2 12.23 -0.72 18.66
N SER A 3 13.05 0.05 17.92
CA SER A 3 14.36 -0.33 17.38
C SER A 3 14.34 -1.53 16.43
N GLY A 4 13.17 -1.86 15.86
CA GLY A 4 12.99 -2.92 14.88
C GLY A 4 11.53 -3.33 14.74
N ILE A 5 11.28 -4.28 13.85
CA ILE A 5 10.00 -4.97 13.67
C ILE A 5 10.27 -6.48 13.56
N ASP A 6 9.42 -7.29 14.19
CA ASP A 6 9.56 -8.74 14.17
C ASP A 6 9.19 -9.32 12.79
N THR A 7 9.74 -10.47 12.43
CA THR A 7 9.28 -11.19 11.24
C THR A 7 7.86 -11.75 11.44
N GLU A 8 7.10 -11.88 10.36
CA GLU A 8 5.76 -12.50 10.36
C GLU A 8 5.78 -13.89 11.01
N SER A 9 6.80 -14.71 10.73
CA SER A 9 6.93 -16.04 11.34
C SER A 9 7.10 -16.02 12.87
N CYS A 10 7.67 -14.94 13.41
CA CYS A 10 7.89 -14.77 14.84
C CYS A 10 6.69 -14.13 15.55
N TYR A 11 5.97 -13.25 14.84
CA TYR A 11 4.79 -12.55 15.33
C TYR A 11 3.68 -12.61 14.26
N PRO A 12 2.97 -13.74 14.15
CA PRO A 12 1.98 -13.92 13.10
C PRO A 12 0.78 -12.98 13.23
N TYR A 13 0.22 -12.59 12.10
CA TYR A 13 -0.99 -11.79 12.03
C TYR A 13 -2.21 -12.55 12.58
N THR A 14 -2.99 -11.91 13.45
CA THR A 14 -4.17 -12.50 14.11
C THR A 14 -5.49 -11.84 13.73
N ALA A 15 -5.47 -10.74 12.97
CA ALA A 15 -6.65 -9.93 12.61
C ALA A 15 -7.52 -9.49 13.81
N LEU A 16 -6.92 -9.41 15.00
CA LEU A 16 -7.59 -9.06 16.26
C LEU A 16 -6.64 -8.24 17.12
N ASP A 17 -7.19 -7.25 17.83
CA ASP A 17 -6.44 -6.52 18.84
C ASP A 17 -5.94 -7.45 19.94
N GLY A 18 -4.75 -7.17 20.45
CA GLY A 18 -4.10 -8.00 21.45
C GLY A 18 -3.07 -7.23 22.26
N SER A 19 -2.39 -7.95 23.16
CA SER A 19 -1.26 -7.40 23.89
C SER A 19 0.00 -7.40 23.02
N CYS A 20 0.88 -6.43 23.22
CA CYS A 20 2.16 -6.37 22.52
C CYS A 20 3.11 -7.48 23.01
N HIS A 21 3.60 -8.30 22.09
CA HIS A 21 4.48 -9.43 22.36
C HIS A 21 5.83 -9.36 21.62
N PHE A 22 6.30 -8.14 21.32
CA PHE A 22 7.56 -7.90 20.61
C PHE A 22 8.75 -8.62 21.25
N LYS A 23 9.60 -9.24 20.44
CA LYS A 23 10.81 -9.94 20.88
C LYS A 23 12.03 -9.44 20.12
N LYS A 24 12.99 -8.83 20.83
CA LYS A 24 14.25 -8.35 20.22
C LYS A 24 15.02 -9.41 19.42
N THR A 25 14.90 -10.69 19.77
CA THR A 25 15.53 -11.81 19.05
C THR A 25 14.84 -12.16 17.73
N CYS A 26 13.67 -11.60 17.45
CA CYS A 26 12.85 -11.82 16.27
C CYS A 26 12.86 -10.66 15.28
N ILE A 27 13.66 -9.61 15.52
CA ILE A 27 13.77 -8.46 14.64
C ILE A 27 14.20 -8.92 13.23
N GLY A 28 13.31 -8.69 12.25
CA GLY A 28 13.55 -8.97 10.84
C GLY A 28 14.03 -7.76 10.05
N ALA A 29 13.67 -6.56 10.50
CA ALA A 29 14.08 -5.31 9.87
C ALA A 29 14.18 -4.16 10.89
N THR A 30 14.95 -3.15 10.54
CA THR A 30 15.07 -1.88 11.29
C THR A 30 14.93 -0.71 10.33
N LEU A 31 14.54 0.46 10.86
CA LEU A 31 14.38 1.69 10.09
C LEU A 31 15.16 2.81 10.77
N THR A 32 15.83 3.62 9.96
CA THR A 32 16.52 4.84 10.42
C THR A 32 15.64 6.09 10.31
N GLY A 33 14.57 6.04 9.52
CA GLY A 33 13.64 7.13 9.29
C GLY A 33 12.67 6.81 8.14
N TYR A 34 11.93 7.82 7.70
CA TYR A 34 11.04 7.79 6.54
C TYR A 34 11.10 9.16 5.84
N VAL A 35 10.58 9.22 4.61
CA VAL A 35 10.46 10.44 3.83
C VAL A 35 9.05 10.49 3.27
N ASP A 36 8.41 11.64 3.37
CA ASP A 36 7.10 11.89 2.77
C ASP A 36 7.28 12.49 1.38
N ILE A 37 6.52 11.96 0.42
CA ILE A 37 6.41 12.52 -0.93
C ILE A 37 5.46 13.72 -0.86
N PRO A 38 5.72 14.82 -1.60
CA PRO A 38 4.79 15.94 -1.67
C PRO A 38 3.37 15.48 -2.02
N SER A 39 2.39 15.92 -1.22
CA SER A 39 1.01 15.51 -1.38
C SER A 39 0.47 15.92 -2.77
N GLY A 40 -0.12 14.97 -3.48
CA GLY A 40 -0.71 15.18 -4.80
C GLY A 40 0.30 15.26 -5.97
N ASP A 41 1.59 15.01 -5.73
CA ASP A 41 2.63 15.02 -6.76
C ASP A 41 2.90 13.61 -7.29
N GLU A 42 2.15 13.22 -8.33
CA GLU A 42 2.29 11.90 -8.95
C GLU A 42 3.62 11.71 -9.69
N ASP A 43 4.25 12.79 -10.17
CA ASP A 43 5.58 12.72 -10.79
C ASP A 43 6.67 12.41 -9.75
N ALA A 44 6.59 13.05 -8.57
CA ALA A 44 7.47 12.72 -7.45
C ALA A 44 7.25 11.30 -6.94
N LEU A 45 5.99 10.83 -6.87
CA LEU A 45 5.66 9.44 -6.56
C LEU A 45 6.28 8.48 -7.59
N LYS A 46 6.16 8.80 -8.87
CA LYS A 46 6.69 7.99 -9.97
C LYS A 46 8.20 7.85 -9.88
N GLN A 47 8.88 8.96 -9.62
CA GLN A 47 10.31 8.97 -9.39
C GLN A 47 10.71 8.12 -8.18
N ALA A 48 9.98 8.22 -7.06
CA ALA A 48 10.26 7.43 -5.86
C ALA A 48 10.07 5.93 -6.11
N VAL A 49 8.95 5.54 -6.74
CA VAL A 49 8.70 4.13 -7.10
C VAL A 49 9.80 3.58 -8.01
N ALA A 50 10.26 4.37 -8.98
CA ALA A 50 11.30 3.96 -9.92
C ALA A 50 12.70 3.84 -9.31
N THR A 51 13.04 4.71 -8.36
CA THR A 51 14.43 4.86 -7.88
C THR A 51 14.67 4.29 -6.48
N VAL A 52 13.62 4.12 -5.68
CA VAL A 52 13.68 3.60 -4.31
C VAL A 52 13.03 2.22 -4.21
N GLY A 53 11.88 2.03 -4.88
CA GLY A 53 11.09 0.81 -4.83
C GLY A 53 9.66 1.07 -4.32
N PRO A 54 8.95 0.04 -3.82
CA PRO A 54 7.55 0.18 -3.41
C PRO A 54 7.31 1.29 -2.37
N VAL A 55 6.24 2.07 -2.57
CA VAL A 55 5.90 3.23 -1.73
C VAL A 55 4.53 3.01 -1.07
N SER A 56 4.45 3.20 0.24
CA SER A 56 3.18 3.20 0.96
C SER A 56 2.35 4.42 0.57
N VAL A 57 1.09 4.20 0.20
CA VAL A 57 0.15 5.27 -0.20
C VAL A 57 -1.20 5.05 0.49
N ALA A 58 -2.01 6.11 0.57
CA ALA A 58 -3.37 6.05 1.07
C ALA A 58 -4.35 6.49 -0.02
N ILE A 59 -5.48 5.79 -0.11
CA ILE A 59 -6.52 6.01 -1.13
C ILE A 59 -7.90 6.13 -0.46
N ASP A 60 -8.89 6.59 -1.21
CA ASP A 60 -10.32 6.43 -0.91
C ASP A 60 -10.80 5.10 -1.51
N ALA A 61 -11.05 4.12 -0.66
CA ALA A 61 -11.57 2.81 -1.02
C ALA A 61 -13.06 2.63 -0.65
N SER A 62 -13.76 3.74 -0.34
CA SER A 62 -15.14 3.70 0.17
C SER A 62 -16.18 3.32 -0.91
N ASN A 63 -15.84 3.53 -2.17
CA ASN A 63 -16.75 3.32 -3.30
C ASN A 63 -17.00 1.83 -3.58
N PHE A 64 -18.26 1.46 -3.89
CA PHE A 64 -18.63 0.09 -4.24
C PHE A 64 -17.92 -0.43 -5.49
N SER A 65 -17.56 0.46 -6.42
CA SER A 65 -16.77 0.12 -7.61
C SER A 65 -15.39 -0.44 -7.23
N PHE A 66 -14.74 0.09 -6.19
CA PHE A 66 -13.48 -0.42 -5.69
C PHE A 66 -13.66 -1.78 -5.03
N GLN A 67 -14.69 -1.92 -4.18
CA GLN A 67 -14.98 -3.19 -3.48
C GLN A 67 -15.20 -4.36 -4.46
N LEU A 68 -15.76 -4.08 -5.63
CA LEU A 68 -16.07 -5.06 -6.68
C LEU A 68 -15.07 -5.06 -7.84
N TYR A 69 -13.93 -4.38 -7.70
CA TYR A 69 -12.86 -4.40 -8.70
C TYR A 69 -12.35 -5.82 -8.95
N ASP A 70 -12.23 -6.20 -10.23
CA ASP A 70 -11.80 -7.53 -10.68
C ASP A 70 -10.82 -7.47 -11.88
N GLY A 71 -10.49 -6.27 -12.38
CA GLY A 71 -9.49 -6.10 -13.44
C GLY A 71 -9.59 -4.82 -14.26
N GLY A 72 -8.52 -4.52 -15.00
CA GLY A 72 -8.37 -3.32 -15.83
C GLY A 72 -7.90 -2.07 -15.07
N ILE A 73 -7.81 -0.93 -15.75
CA ILE A 73 -7.41 0.32 -15.09
C ILE A 73 -8.61 0.90 -14.33
N TYR A 74 -8.53 0.86 -13.00
CA TYR A 74 -9.54 1.44 -12.12
C TYR A 74 -9.52 2.98 -12.16
N ASP A 75 -10.67 3.58 -12.44
CA ASP A 75 -10.90 5.03 -12.40
C ASP A 75 -12.33 5.28 -11.87
N GLU A 76 -12.43 6.01 -10.76
CA GLU A 76 -13.69 6.27 -10.07
C GLU A 76 -13.94 7.78 -9.96
N PRO A 77 -14.92 8.33 -10.70
CA PRO A 77 -15.21 9.77 -10.74
C PRO A 77 -15.54 10.40 -9.39
N TYR A 78 -16.02 9.62 -8.43
CA TYR A 78 -16.38 10.09 -7.09
C TYR A 78 -15.31 9.79 -6.03
N CYS A 79 -14.14 9.29 -6.44
CA CYS A 79 -12.99 9.07 -5.58
C CYS A 79 -12.51 10.40 -4.98
N SER A 80 -12.41 10.46 -3.66
CA SER A 80 -11.92 11.64 -2.96
C SER A 80 -10.41 11.66 -2.85
N SER A 81 -9.78 12.76 -3.28
CA SER A 81 -8.35 12.99 -3.06
C SER A 81 -8.00 13.41 -1.62
N SER A 82 -8.97 13.50 -0.72
CA SER A 82 -8.77 13.99 0.66
C SER A 82 -9.43 13.14 1.75
N LEU A 83 -10.49 12.39 1.43
CA LEU A 83 -11.15 11.47 2.36
C LEU A 83 -10.52 10.08 2.25
N LEU A 84 -9.24 9.97 2.60
CA LEU A 84 -8.48 8.73 2.52
C LEU A 84 -8.83 7.81 3.68
N ASP A 85 -9.10 6.53 3.40
CA ASP A 85 -9.55 5.55 4.40
C ASP A 85 -8.80 4.21 4.33
N HIS A 86 -7.97 3.99 3.31
CA HIS A 86 -7.32 2.71 3.07
C HIS A 86 -5.84 2.84 2.72
N GLY A 87 -4.98 2.06 3.39
CA GLY A 87 -3.53 2.03 3.18
C GLY A 87 -3.13 0.87 2.27
N VAL A 88 -2.43 1.19 1.18
CA VAL A 88 -1.99 0.23 0.14
C VAL A 88 -0.53 0.51 -0.27
N LEU A 89 0.00 -0.30 -1.19
CA LEU A 89 1.39 -0.19 -1.63
C LEU A 89 1.48 0.00 -3.15
N ALA A 90 1.98 1.15 -3.60
CA ALA A 90 2.34 1.34 -5.00
C ALA A 90 3.62 0.57 -5.30
N ILE A 91 3.55 -0.42 -6.20
CA ILE A 91 4.65 -1.33 -6.53
C ILE A 91 5.22 -1.12 -7.94
N GLY A 92 4.56 -0.31 -8.75
CA GLY A 92 4.96 -0.01 -10.12
C GLY A 92 3.98 0.94 -10.80
N TYR A 93 4.23 1.23 -12.07
CA TYR A 93 3.37 2.05 -12.92
C TYR A 93 3.59 1.69 -14.39
N GLY A 94 2.67 2.08 -15.25
CA GLY A 94 2.75 1.82 -16.68
C GLY A 94 1.78 2.66 -17.49
N THR A 95 1.69 2.33 -18.77
CA THR A 95 0.72 2.90 -19.71
C THR A 95 0.14 1.76 -20.54
N GLU A 96 -1.18 1.66 -20.62
CA GLU A 96 -1.90 0.71 -21.46
C GLU A 96 -2.94 1.47 -22.28
N ASP A 97 -2.98 1.23 -23.60
CA ASP A 97 -3.90 1.89 -24.53
C ASP A 97 -3.98 3.44 -24.42
N GLY A 98 -2.87 4.06 -24.03
CA GLY A 98 -2.75 5.51 -23.86
C GLY A 98 -3.25 6.05 -22.51
N GLN A 99 -3.61 5.17 -21.58
CA GLN A 99 -3.97 5.50 -20.20
C GLN A 99 -2.86 5.08 -19.25
N ASP A 100 -2.37 6.04 -18.45
CA ASP A 100 -1.38 5.80 -17.41
C ASP A 100 -2.05 5.15 -16.18
N TYR A 101 -1.31 4.27 -15.49
CA TYR A 101 -1.81 3.57 -14.31
C TYR A 101 -0.72 3.29 -13.27
N TRP A 102 -1.17 3.05 -12.04
CA TRP A 102 -0.36 2.52 -10.95
C TRP A 102 -0.63 1.03 -10.76
N LEU A 103 0.43 0.24 -10.55
CA LEU A 103 0.30 -1.10 -10.00
C LEU A 103 0.26 -0.98 -8.48
N VAL A 104 -0.85 -1.39 -7.89
CA VAL A 104 -1.10 -1.24 -6.44
C VAL A 104 -1.36 -2.62 -5.85
N LYS A 105 -0.57 -2.98 -4.83
CA LYS A 105 -0.77 -4.19 -4.04
C LYS A 105 -1.74 -3.92 -2.90
N ASN A 106 -2.77 -4.75 -2.77
CA ASN A 106 -3.79 -4.64 -1.74
C ASN A 106 -3.54 -5.63 -0.58
N SER A 107 -4.43 -5.61 0.41
CA SER A 107 -4.37 -6.43 1.63
C SER A 107 -5.64 -7.25 1.88
N TRP A 108 -6.54 -7.34 0.88
CA TRP A 108 -7.81 -8.08 0.96
C TRP A 108 -7.71 -9.53 0.46
N GLY A 109 -6.48 -10.03 0.28
CA GLY A 109 -6.21 -11.39 -0.21
C GLY A 109 -6.18 -11.47 -1.73
N THR A 110 -5.61 -12.58 -2.22
CA THR A 110 -5.35 -12.77 -3.66
C THR A 110 -6.60 -13.09 -4.49
N SER A 111 -7.76 -13.23 -3.85
CA SER A 111 -9.03 -13.47 -4.54
C SER A 111 -9.76 -12.18 -4.94
N TRP A 112 -9.21 -11.02 -4.59
CA TRP A 112 -9.76 -9.71 -4.91
C TRP A 112 -8.89 -9.06 -5.98
N GLY A 113 -9.51 -8.39 -6.97
CA GLY A 113 -8.79 -7.74 -8.06
C GLY A 113 -7.94 -8.72 -8.88
N GLU A 114 -6.81 -8.23 -9.37
CA GLU A 114 -5.88 -8.98 -10.22
C GLU A 114 -4.81 -9.68 -9.35
N ASP A 115 -5.20 -10.80 -8.72
CA ASP A 115 -4.36 -11.59 -7.80
C ASP A 115 -3.92 -10.86 -6.51
N GLY A 116 -4.63 -9.80 -6.09
CA GLY A 116 -4.47 -9.07 -4.83
C GLY A 116 -3.50 -7.88 -4.86
#